data_AF-A0A1Y4N966-F1
#
_entry.id   AF-A0A1Y4N966-F1
#
_cell.length_a   1.000
_cell.length_b   1.000
_cell.length_c   1.000
_cell.angle_alpha   90.00
_cell.angle_beta   90.00
_cell.angle_gamma   90.00
#
_symmetry.space_group_name_H-M   'P 1'
#
loop_
_entity.id
_entity.type
_entity.pdbx_description
1 polymer ?
#
loop_
_entity_poly.entity_id
_entity_poly.type
_entity_poly.pdbx_seq_one_letter_code
_entity_poly.pdbx_strand_id
1 'polypeptide(L)'
;MKKTNAKQAQEELTMILLYLSRFERNQYNDDEKFYYAWKGYDFDVINKLDDDDFINQGTRPSRTKSVYISKKGEEYARKLMEKYGISDW
;
A
#
# COMPACT_ATOMS: atom_id res chain seq x y z
N MET A 1 -18.21 -5.76 17.70
CA MET A 1 -17.30 -5.98 16.55
C MET A 1 -16.48 -7.22 16.78
N LYS A 2 -16.28 -8.06 15.75
CA LYS A 2 -15.32 -9.16 15.78
C LYS A 2 -13.91 -8.54 15.85
N LYS A 3 -13.08 -9.01 16.78
CA LYS A 3 -11.69 -8.53 16.91
C LYS A 3 -10.88 -9.03 15.70
N THR A 4 -10.19 -8.11 15.02
CA THR A 4 -9.15 -8.46 14.03
C THR A 4 -7.98 -9.10 14.76
N ASN A 5 -7.45 -10.21 14.26
CA ASN A 5 -6.26 -10.83 14.85
C ASN A 5 -5.01 -10.00 14.55
N ALA A 6 -3.92 -10.19 15.32
CA ALA A 6 -2.73 -9.36 15.22
C ALA A 6 -2.07 -9.37 13.83
N LYS A 7 -1.99 -10.54 13.15
CA LYS A 7 -1.41 -10.64 11.81
C LYS A 7 -2.24 -9.89 10.78
N GLN A 8 -3.55 -10.10 10.80
CA GLN A 8 -4.47 -9.37 9.92
C GLN A 8 -4.41 -7.86 10.19
N ALA A 9 -4.34 -7.44 11.45
CA ALA A 9 -4.21 -6.03 11.79
C ALA A 9 -2.89 -5.44 11.27
N GLN A 10 -1.78 -6.17 11.36
CA GLN A 10 -0.48 -5.74 10.84
C GLN A 10 -0.53 -5.55 9.32
N GLU A 11 -1.14 -6.49 8.59
CA GLU A 11 -1.33 -6.40 7.13
C GLU A 11 -2.20 -5.20 6.75
N GLU A 12 -3.38 -5.07 7.36
CA GLU A 12 -4.33 -3.99 7.07
C GLU A 12 -3.73 -2.62 7.40
N LEU A 13 -3.11 -2.46 8.57
CA LEU A 13 -2.47 -1.21 8.97
C LEU A 13 -1.27 -0.88 8.07
N THR A 14 -0.50 -1.87 7.62
CA THR A 14 0.60 -1.66 6.67
C THR A 14 0.07 -1.10 5.35
N MET A 15 -1.03 -1.65 4.81
CA MET A 15 -1.64 -1.13 3.59
C MET A 15 -2.12 0.32 3.76
N ILE A 16 -2.81 0.63 4.88
CA ILE A 16 -3.24 2.00 5.19
C ILE A 16 -2.04 2.93 5.27
N LEU A 17 -0.98 2.53 5.98
CA LEU A 17 0.21 3.37 6.16
C LEU A 17 0.98 3.58 4.86
N LEU A 18 1.07 2.59 3.98
CA LEU A 18 1.61 2.76 2.62
C LEU A 18 0.78 3.78 1.83
N TYR A 19 -0.55 3.67 1.89
CA TYR A 19 -1.44 4.60 1.18
C TYR A 19 -1.39 6.02 1.75
N LEU A 20 -1.37 6.18 3.07
CA LEU A 20 -1.22 7.49 3.69
C LEU A 20 0.16 8.04 3.37
N SER A 21 1.26 7.30 3.57
CA SER A 21 2.61 7.81 3.23
C SER A 21 2.92 7.92 1.73
N ARG A 22 1.91 7.83 0.86
CA ARG A 22 2.07 7.89 -0.59
C ARG A 22 2.62 9.22 -1.07
N PHE A 23 3.40 9.15 -2.14
CA PHE A 23 3.87 10.30 -2.90
C PHE A 23 3.66 10.04 -4.39
N GLU A 24 3.47 11.12 -5.15
CA GLU A 24 3.36 11.06 -6.60
C GLU A 24 4.75 10.93 -7.22
N ARG A 25 4.88 10.07 -8.22
CA ARG A 25 6.05 10.06 -9.10
C ARG A 25 5.60 10.37 -10.51
N ASN A 26 5.99 11.54 -11.00
CA ASN A 26 5.72 11.93 -12.39
C ASN A 26 6.43 10.94 -13.32
N GLN A 27 5.65 10.16 -14.06
CA GLN A 27 6.14 9.52 -15.27
C GLN A 27 6.02 10.55 -16.40
N TYR A 28 7.04 10.62 -17.25
CA TYR A 28 7.12 11.62 -18.30
C TYR A 28 5.85 11.57 -19.18
N ASN A 29 5.07 12.66 -19.16
CA ASN A 29 3.97 12.98 -20.09
C ASN A 29 2.59 12.32 -19.87
N ASP A 30 2.24 11.85 -18.67
CA ASP A 30 0.88 11.37 -18.39
C ASP A 30 0.10 12.26 -17.39
N ASP A 31 -1.18 12.50 -17.69
CA ASP A 31 -2.16 13.08 -16.76
C ASP A 31 -2.52 12.10 -15.61
N GLU A 32 -2.09 10.84 -15.71
CA GLU A 32 -2.35 9.82 -14.69
C GLU A 32 -1.35 9.92 -13.53
N LYS A 33 -1.90 10.10 -12.33
CA LYS A 33 -1.13 10.10 -11.08
C LYS A 33 -0.83 8.66 -10.64
N PHE A 34 0.46 8.35 -10.57
CA PHE A 34 0.95 7.10 -9.99
C PHE A 34 1.43 7.34 -8.55
N TYR A 35 0.85 6.59 -7.61
CA TYR A 35 1.23 6.66 -6.21
C TYR A 35 2.28 5.62 -5.85
N TYR A 36 3.29 6.07 -5.12
CA TYR A 36 4.34 5.23 -4.59
C TYR A 36 4.47 5.45 -3.08
N ALA A 37 4.98 4.46 -2.37
CA ALA A 37 5.32 4.60 -0.96
C ALA A 37 6.69 3.97 -0.68
N TRP A 38 7.39 4.44 0.34
CA TRP A 38 8.65 3.82 0.75
C TRP A 38 8.41 2.48 1.43
N LYS A 39 9.26 1.48 1.14
CA LYS A 39 9.32 0.24 1.91
C LYS A 39 9.87 0.58 3.30
N GLY A 40 9.13 0.21 4.34
CA GLY A 40 9.56 0.43 5.73
C GLY A 40 8.89 -0.50 6.74
N TYR A 41 8.11 -1.47 6.26
CA TYR A 41 7.34 -2.40 7.08
C TYR A 41 7.88 -3.82 6.93
N ASP A 42 7.29 -4.75 7.68
CA ASP A 42 7.62 -6.16 7.64
C ASP A 42 7.61 -6.72 6.20
N PHE A 43 8.71 -7.38 5.80
CA PHE A 43 8.87 -7.83 4.43
C PHE A 43 7.90 -8.94 4.03
N ASP A 44 7.45 -9.79 4.96
CA ASP A 44 6.48 -10.84 4.64
C ASP A 44 5.10 -10.21 4.36
N VAL A 45 4.74 -9.15 5.10
CA VAL A 45 3.53 -8.37 4.81
C VAL A 45 3.65 -7.67 3.45
N ILE A 46 4.78 -7.03 3.17
CA ILE A 46 5.01 -6.37 1.88
C ILE A 46 4.93 -7.38 0.72
N ASN A 47 5.55 -8.55 0.86
CA ASN A 47 5.50 -9.60 -0.16
C ASN A 47 4.07 -10.10 -0.38
N LYS A 48 3.31 -10.30 0.70
CA LYS A 48 1.90 -10.69 0.58
C LYS A 48 1.05 -9.64 -0.15
N LEU A 49 1.24 -8.36 0.16
CA LEU A 49 0.50 -7.27 -0.52
C LEU A 49 0.88 -7.18 -2.02
N ASP A 50 2.11 -7.54 -2.37
CA ASP A 50 2.60 -7.65 -3.75
C ASP A 50 1.98 -8.86 -4.47
N ASP A 51 1.98 -10.03 -3.83
CA ASP A 51 1.33 -11.26 -4.32
C ASP A 51 -0.18 -11.08 -4.53
N ASP A 52 -0.83 -10.32 -3.65
CA ASP A 52 -2.25 -9.98 -3.71
C ASP A 52 -2.56 -8.82 -4.70
N ASP A 53 -1.56 -8.29 -5.42
CA ASP A 53 -1.68 -7.20 -6.41
C ASP A 53 -2.20 -5.87 -5.83
N PHE A 54 -1.98 -5.62 -4.53
CA PHE A 54 -2.27 -4.32 -3.91
C PHE A 54 -1.11 -3.33 -4.10
N ILE A 55 0.11 -3.84 -4.17
CA ILE A 55 1.30 -3.06 -4.47
C ILE A 55 2.16 -3.78 -5.51
N ASN A 56 3.15 -3.08 -6.06
CA ASN A 56 4.14 -3.66 -6.95
C ASN A 56 5.56 -3.27 -6.51
N GLN A 57 6.39 -4.26 -6.21
CA GLN A 57 7.78 -4.06 -5.77
C GLN A 57 8.80 -3.93 -6.92
N GLY A 58 8.36 -4.12 -8.17
CA GLY A 58 9.19 -4.19 -9.37
C GLY A 58 9.90 -5.53 -9.55
N THR A 59 10.58 -5.70 -10.69
CA THR A 59 11.26 -6.97 -11.05
C THR A 59 12.49 -7.32 -10.22
N ARG A 60 13.01 -6.36 -9.44
CA ARG A 60 14.15 -6.56 -8.52
C ARG A 60 13.81 -5.99 -7.14
N PRO A 61 12.92 -6.63 -6.36
CA PRO A 61 12.42 -6.08 -5.09
C PRO A 61 13.50 -5.67 -4.09
N SER A 62 14.63 -6.40 -4.05
CA SER A 62 15.78 -6.13 -3.17
C SER A 62 16.66 -4.94 -3.59
N ARG A 63 16.39 -4.33 -4.75
CA ARG A 63 17.10 -3.15 -5.29
C ARG A 63 16.21 -1.91 -5.33
N THR A 64 14.90 -2.06 -5.11
CA THR A 64 13.94 -0.96 -5.13
C THR A 64 13.54 -0.59 -3.70
N LYS A 65 13.59 0.70 -3.39
CA LYS A 65 13.25 1.22 -2.05
C LYS A 65 11.78 1.58 -1.89
N SER A 66 11.05 1.79 -2.99
CA SER A 66 9.63 2.10 -2.99
C SER A 66 8.80 0.97 -3.59
N VAL A 67 7.50 1.05 -3.39
CA VAL A 67 6.48 0.22 -4.02
C VAL A 67 5.51 1.12 -4.76
N TYR A 68 5.03 0.68 -5.91
CA TYR A 68 3.89 1.29 -6.58
C TYR A 68 2.61 0.79 -5.92
N ILE A 69 1.64 1.67 -5.66
CA ILE A 69 0.32 1.28 -5.16
C ILE A 69 -0.60 1.09 -6.36
N SER A 70 -1.12 -0.13 -6.54
CA SER A 70 -2.03 -0.40 -7.65
C SER A 70 -3.39 0.27 -7.41
N LYS A 71 -4.22 0.41 -8.45
CA LYS A 71 -5.61 0.89 -8.29
C LYS A 71 -6.41 0.03 -7.32
N LYS A 72 -6.20 -1.29 -7.35
CA LYS A 72 -6.78 -2.24 -6.41
C LYS A 72 -6.29 -1.96 -4.98
N GLY A 73 -5.01 -1.64 -4.80
CA GLY A 73 -4.44 -1.22 -3.52
C GLY A 73 -5.04 0.08 -2.99
N GLU A 74 -5.20 1.10 -3.83
CA GLU A 74 -5.85 2.37 -3.46
C GLU A 74 -7.28 2.13 -2.96
N GLU A 75 -8.09 1.37 -3.71
CA GLU A 75 -9.46 1.03 -3.31
C GLU A 75 -9.51 0.24 -2.00
N TYR A 76 -8.60 -0.73 -1.84
CA TYR A 76 -8.53 -1.54 -0.63
C TYR A 76 -8.13 -0.71 0.59
N ALA A 77 -7.13 0.16 0.45
CA ALA A 77 -6.72 1.07 1.51
C ALA A 77 -7.87 1.99 1.95
N ARG A 78 -8.63 2.56 1.01
CA ARG A 78 -9.81 3.39 1.33
C ARG A 78 -10.88 2.62 2.12
N LYS A 79 -11.20 1.38 1.71
CA LYS A 79 -12.13 0.50 2.47
C LYS A 79 -11.62 0.20 3.88
N LEU A 80 -10.32 -0.01 4.03
CA LEU A 80 -9.71 -0.19 5.35
C LEU A 80 -9.79 1.10 6.18
N MET A 81 -9.51 2.26 5.59
CA MET A 81 -9.64 3.54 6.28
C MET A 81 -11.08 3.77 6.77
N GLU A 82 -12.10 3.46 5.97
CA GLU A 82 -13.51 3.47 6.42
C GLU A 82 -13.75 2.53 7.60
N LYS A 83 -13.25 1.29 7.51
CA LYS A 83 -13.35 0.29 8.60
C LYS A 83 -12.72 0.79 9.91
N TYR A 84 -11.62 1.54 9.83
CA TYR A 84 -10.89 2.06 10.98
C TYR A 84 -11.28 3.50 11.38
N GLY A 85 -12.18 4.15 10.64
CA GLY A 85 -12.61 5.54 10.92
C GLY A 85 -11.53 6.58 10.66
N ILE A 86 -10.71 6.40 9.63
CA ILE A 86 -9.57 7.28 9.27
C ILE A 86 -9.94 8.11 8.03
N SER A 87 -9.68 9.41 8.05
CA SER A 87 -9.88 10.30 6.90
C SER A 87 -8.64 10.36 6.01
N ASP A 88 -8.85 10.53 4.70
CA ASP A 88 -7.79 10.87 3.73
C ASP A 88 -7.55 12.40 3.75
N TRP A 89 -6.39 12.86 3.28
CA TRP A 89 -6.04 14.29 3.19
C TRP A 89 -5.99 14.81 1.76
#